data_AF-A0A3D2YUW3-F1
#
_entry.id   AF-A0A3D2YUW3-F1
#
_cell.length_a   1.000
_cell.length_b   1.000
_cell.length_c   1.000
_cell.angle_alpha   90.00
_cell.angle_beta   90.00
_cell.angle_gamma   90.00
#
_symmetry.space_group_name_H-M   'P 1'
#
loop_
_entity.id
_entity.type
_entity.pdbx_description
1 polymer ?
#
loop_
_entity_poly.entity_id
_entity_poly.type
_entity_poly.pdbx_seq_one_letter_code
_entity_poly.pdbx_strand_id
1 'polypeptide(L)'
;MSGQIALVGGDEFRTGCEDMDRRIMAASGKDPAKVVVVPTATANSAPAKAANDGATHFAALGGDTSQLMLLERGQAQDPAFFGGVNQADVVYFTGGSPEHLLETVQDSKFLATLQELFANGLILAGSSAGAMAMGSVMRRPRAGGWVDGLGLVPGVVVLPHHERRDPAETSRELQDSAPGGLTYLGIDARTGCLGTPDNWQVVGFGKVTVYQGGEWQVFQAGDKLPAGF
;
A
#
# COMPACT_ATOMS: atom_id res chain seq x y z
N MET A 1 5.83 18.36 -7.77
CA MET A 1 6.74 17.31 -7.26
C MET A 1 5.98 15.99 -7.38
N SER A 2 6.68 14.88 -7.67
CA SER A 2 6.03 13.56 -7.66
C SER A 2 5.48 13.26 -6.27
N GLY A 3 4.41 12.48 -6.23
CA GLY A 3 3.79 11.97 -5.02
C GLY A 3 4.70 11.03 -4.24
N GLN A 4 4.25 10.67 -3.05
CA GLN A 4 4.90 9.66 -2.21
C GLN A 4 4.00 8.43 -2.08
N ILE A 5 4.63 7.32 -1.74
CA ILE A 5 3.99 6.03 -1.56
C ILE A 5 4.08 5.63 -0.09
N ALA A 6 3.00 5.04 0.42
CA ALA A 6 2.95 4.42 1.74
C ALA A 6 2.59 2.93 1.61
N LEU A 7 3.54 2.05 1.95
CA LEU A 7 3.33 0.60 2.01
C LEU A 7 3.10 0.20 3.45
N VAL A 8 1.90 -0.26 3.80
CA VAL A 8 1.49 -0.57 5.18
C VAL A 8 1.31 -2.08 5.38
N GLY A 9 1.81 -2.59 6.51
CA GLY A 9 1.90 -4.03 6.78
C GLY A 9 0.59 -4.71 7.19
N GLY A 10 -0.49 -3.97 7.45
CA GLY A 10 -1.79 -4.52 7.86
C GLY A 10 -2.34 -3.94 9.15
N ASP A 11 -3.51 -4.44 9.57
CA ASP A 11 -4.30 -3.92 10.70
C ASP A 11 -4.56 -2.40 10.59
N GLU A 12 -4.88 -1.95 9.38
CA GLU A 12 -5.23 -0.54 9.13
C GLU A 12 -6.42 -0.07 9.97
N PHE A 13 -6.45 1.23 10.25
CA PHE A 13 -7.55 1.91 10.95
C PHE A 13 -7.79 1.42 12.39
N ARG A 14 -6.78 0.79 13.01
CA ARG A 14 -6.78 0.36 14.41
C ARG A 14 -6.00 1.32 15.29
N THR A 15 -6.18 1.19 16.59
CA THR A 15 -5.36 1.89 17.59
C THR A 15 -3.88 1.54 17.40
N GLY A 16 -3.05 2.58 17.32
CA GLY A 16 -1.63 2.52 17.00
C GLY A 16 -1.29 2.96 15.57
N CYS A 17 -2.27 3.16 14.69
CA CYS A 17 -2.04 3.67 13.34
C CYS A 17 -2.04 5.21 13.26
N GLU A 18 -2.55 5.90 14.27
CA GLU A 18 -2.89 7.32 14.19
C GLU A 18 -1.70 8.20 13.78
N ASP A 19 -0.52 7.97 14.36
CA ASP A 19 0.68 8.75 14.05
C ASP A 19 1.21 8.48 12.63
N MET A 20 1.13 7.22 12.18
CA MET A 20 1.50 6.82 10.82
C MET A 20 0.54 7.45 9.81
N ASP A 21 -0.76 7.31 10.02
CA ASP A 21 -1.79 7.77 9.09
C ASP A 21 -1.86 9.32 9.04
N ARG A 22 -1.54 10.02 10.14
CA ARG A 22 -1.28 11.48 10.11
C ARG A 22 -0.08 11.83 9.25
N ARG A 23 1.02 11.07 9.30
CA ARG A 23 2.19 11.30 8.44
C ARG A 23 1.87 11.05 6.97
N ILE A 24 1.08 10.02 6.66
CA ILE A 24 0.61 9.73 5.29
C ILE A 24 -0.22 10.91 4.76
N MET A 25 -1.17 11.44 5.55
CA MET A 25 -1.94 12.63 5.15
C MET A 25 -1.03 13.86 4.97
N ALA A 26 -0.14 14.11 5.92
CA ALA A 26 0.76 15.27 5.89
C ALA A 26 1.73 15.25 4.70
N ALA A 27 2.07 14.07 4.16
CA ALA A 27 2.92 13.93 2.97
C ALA A 27 2.34 14.63 1.74
N SER A 28 1.02 14.81 1.66
CA SER A 28 0.36 15.57 0.59
C SER A 28 0.61 17.09 0.66
N GLY A 29 1.03 17.60 1.82
CA GLY A 29 1.16 19.04 2.08
C GLY A 29 -0.17 19.79 2.18
N LYS A 30 -1.29 19.09 2.38
CA LYS A 30 -2.64 19.66 2.51
C LYS A 30 -3.19 19.48 3.92
N ASP A 31 -4.00 20.44 4.35
CA ASP A 31 -4.69 20.43 5.63
C ASP A 31 -6.04 21.18 5.52
N PRO A 32 -7.19 20.50 5.59
CA PRO A 32 -7.33 19.05 5.66
C PRO A 32 -6.87 18.38 4.35
N ALA A 33 -6.24 17.21 4.44
CA ALA A 33 -5.95 16.38 3.28
C ALA A 33 -7.21 15.64 2.82
N LYS A 34 -7.46 15.63 1.50
CA LYS A 34 -8.57 14.87 0.91
C LYS A 34 -8.20 13.40 0.74
N VAL A 35 -8.77 12.54 1.56
CA VAL A 35 -8.47 11.09 1.58
C VAL A 35 -9.59 10.31 0.92
N VAL A 36 -9.28 9.57 -0.14
CA VAL A 36 -10.21 8.64 -0.80
C VAL A 36 -9.87 7.21 -0.38
N VAL A 37 -10.79 6.55 0.32
CA VAL A 37 -10.64 5.15 0.72
C VAL A 37 -11.22 4.23 -0.36
N VAL A 38 -10.41 3.30 -0.83
CA VAL A 38 -10.72 2.39 -1.95
C VAL A 38 -10.70 0.93 -1.44
N PRO A 39 -11.87 0.32 -1.19
CA PRO A 39 -11.98 -0.97 -0.52
C PRO A 39 -11.93 -2.17 -1.48
N THR A 40 -11.37 -2.01 -2.69
CA THR A 40 -11.45 -3.02 -3.77
C THR A 40 -11.01 -4.41 -3.32
N ALA A 41 -9.94 -4.52 -2.51
CA ALA A 41 -9.45 -5.80 -2.00
C ALA A 41 -10.50 -6.54 -1.13
N THR A 42 -11.46 -5.84 -0.54
CA THR A 42 -12.56 -6.42 0.25
C THR A 42 -13.86 -6.60 -0.51
N ALA A 43 -13.88 -6.46 -1.85
CA ALA A 43 -15.10 -6.55 -2.66
C ALA A 43 -15.97 -7.79 -2.38
N ASN A 44 -15.33 -8.94 -2.13
CA ASN A 44 -16.00 -10.22 -1.89
C ASN A 44 -16.21 -10.55 -0.40
N SER A 45 -16.04 -9.57 0.50
CA SER A 45 -16.26 -9.74 1.94
C SER A 45 -17.10 -8.61 2.52
N ALA A 46 -16.49 -7.49 2.89
CA ALA A 46 -17.15 -6.40 3.61
C ALA A 46 -16.68 -5.02 3.12
N PRO A 47 -16.87 -4.67 1.84
CA PRO A 47 -16.30 -3.44 1.27
C PRO A 47 -16.89 -2.18 1.86
N ALA A 48 -18.20 -2.16 2.15
CA ALA A 48 -18.84 -1.01 2.81
C ALA A 48 -18.29 -0.78 4.22
N LYS A 49 -17.98 -1.87 4.95
CA LYS A 49 -17.38 -1.78 6.27
C LYS A 49 -15.95 -1.23 6.18
N ALA A 50 -15.12 -1.78 5.30
CA ALA A 50 -13.74 -1.34 5.13
C ALA A 50 -13.66 0.15 4.72
N ALA A 51 -14.51 0.58 3.79
CA ALA A 51 -14.60 1.98 3.39
C ALA A 51 -15.06 2.89 4.54
N ASN A 52 -16.06 2.44 5.32
CA ASN A 52 -16.55 3.20 6.47
C ASN A 52 -15.53 3.30 7.60
N ASP A 53 -14.84 2.20 7.93
CA ASP A 53 -13.79 2.18 8.94
C ASP A 53 -12.68 3.17 8.56
N GLY A 54 -12.20 3.12 7.31
CA GLY A 54 -11.17 4.03 6.82
C GLY A 54 -11.60 5.50 6.80
N ALA A 55 -12.79 5.79 6.27
CA ALA A 55 -13.31 7.16 6.24
C ALA A 55 -13.50 7.71 7.66
N THR A 56 -14.05 6.91 8.58
CA THR A 56 -14.21 7.32 9.99
C THR A 56 -12.86 7.57 10.65
N HIS A 57 -11.87 6.71 10.39
CA HIS A 57 -10.53 6.84 10.96
C HIS A 57 -9.84 8.12 10.49
N PHE A 58 -9.72 8.32 9.18
CA PHE A 58 -9.05 9.52 8.64
C PHE A 58 -9.80 10.81 8.98
N ALA A 59 -11.13 10.80 9.05
CA ALA A 59 -11.92 11.94 9.50
C ALA A 59 -11.62 12.29 10.96
N ALA A 60 -11.51 11.29 11.85
CA ALA A 60 -11.10 11.49 13.24
C ALA A 60 -9.66 12.02 13.38
N LEU A 61 -8.81 11.79 12.37
CA LEU A 61 -7.46 12.37 12.29
C LEU A 61 -7.45 13.79 11.69
N GLY A 62 -8.58 14.30 11.19
CA GLY A 62 -8.69 15.65 10.61
C GLY A 62 -8.67 15.70 9.09
N GLY A 63 -8.74 14.57 8.40
CA GLY A 63 -8.85 14.52 6.93
C GLY A 63 -10.25 14.82 6.41
N ASP A 64 -10.34 15.29 5.17
CA ASP A 64 -11.58 15.39 4.40
C ASP A 64 -11.77 14.06 3.63
N THR A 65 -12.60 13.18 4.16
CA THR A 65 -12.64 11.78 3.71
C THR A 65 -13.81 11.47 2.81
N SER A 66 -13.56 10.66 1.79
CA SER A 66 -14.62 10.07 0.96
C SER A 66 -14.31 8.61 0.66
N GLN A 67 -15.33 7.91 0.17
CA GLN A 67 -15.27 6.50 -0.18
C GLN A 67 -15.43 6.35 -1.69
N LEU A 68 -14.59 5.54 -2.32
CA LEU A 68 -14.75 5.15 -3.71
C LEU A 68 -14.95 3.63 -3.78
N MET A 69 -16.22 3.22 -3.91
CA MET A 69 -16.64 1.82 -3.97
C MET A 69 -16.33 1.18 -5.35
N LEU A 70 -15.08 1.29 -5.79
CA LEU A 70 -14.56 0.64 -6.99
C LEU A 70 -14.26 -0.82 -6.63
N LEU A 71 -15.21 -1.70 -6.88
CA LEU A 71 -15.19 -3.12 -6.51
C LEU A 71 -14.99 -4.05 -7.71
N GLU A 72 -15.30 -3.58 -8.92
CA GLU A 72 -15.30 -4.41 -10.13
C GLU A 72 -14.58 -3.72 -11.30
N ARG A 73 -14.05 -4.53 -12.22
CA ARG A 73 -13.26 -4.05 -13.36
C ARG A 73 -14.03 -3.04 -14.24
N GLY A 74 -15.34 -3.20 -14.39
CA GLY A 74 -16.18 -2.26 -15.16
C GLY A 74 -16.11 -0.83 -14.62
N GLN A 75 -16.09 -0.68 -13.29
CA GLN A 75 -15.99 0.60 -12.60
C GLN A 75 -14.59 1.22 -12.78
N ALA A 76 -13.54 0.40 -12.77
CA ALA A 76 -12.16 0.85 -13.04
C ALA A 76 -11.94 1.35 -14.48
N GLN A 77 -12.85 1.02 -15.40
CA GLN A 77 -12.82 1.43 -16.81
C GLN A 77 -13.75 2.62 -17.13
N ASP A 78 -14.50 3.10 -16.14
CA ASP A 78 -15.47 4.19 -16.27
C ASP A 78 -15.00 5.46 -15.53
N PRO A 79 -14.41 6.44 -16.25
CA PRO A 79 -14.00 7.71 -15.65
C PRO A 79 -15.12 8.50 -14.98
N ALA A 80 -16.39 8.28 -15.37
CA ALA A 80 -17.51 8.92 -14.68
C ALA A 80 -17.72 8.33 -13.28
N PHE A 81 -17.38 7.06 -13.08
CA PHE A 81 -17.47 6.38 -11.78
C PHE A 81 -16.40 6.86 -10.80
N PHE A 82 -15.13 6.92 -11.23
CA PHE A 82 -14.02 7.29 -10.36
C PHE A 82 -13.61 8.77 -10.47
N GLY A 83 -14.35 9.61 -11.20
CA GLY A 83 -13.98 10.99 -11.48
C GLY A 83 -13.74 11.87 -10.25
N GLY A 84 -14.33 11.51 -9.10
CA GLY A 84 -14.06 12.17 -7.81
C GLY A 84 -12.61 12.05 -7.33
N VAL A 85 -11.87 11.01 -7.78
CA VAL A 85 -10.47 10.78 -7.37
C VAL A 85 -9.52 11.89 -7.86
N ASN A 86 -9.91 12.67 -8.87
CA ASN A 86 -9.11 13.77 -9.39
C ASN A 86 -8.88 14.90 -8.37
N GLN A 87 -9.66 14.94 -7.29
CA GLN A 87 -9.48 15.89 -6.20
C GLN A 87 -8.80 15.29 -4.98
N ALA A 88 -8.38 14.01 -5.04
CA ALA A 88 -7.74 13.34 -3.92
C ALA A 88 -6.33 13.87 -3.70
N ASP A 89 -5.97 14.03 -2.43
CA ASP A 89 -4.60 14.27 -2.00
C ASP A 89 -3.93 12.94 -1.58
N VAL A 90 -4.74 12.01 -1.05
CA VAL A 90 -4.34 10.64 -0.70
C VAL A 90 -5.38 9.66 -1.24
N VAL A 91 -4.93 8.59 -1.91
CA VAL A 91 -5.74 7.41 -2.23
C VAL A 91 -5.22 6.25 -1.40
N TYR A 92 -6.10 5.62 -0.61
CA TYR A 92 -5.76 4.53 0.29
C TYR A 92 -6.47 3.23 -0.11
N PHE A 93 -5.70 2.24 -0.53
CA PHE A 93 -6.19 0.87 -0.78
C PHE A 93 -6.22 0.06 0.52
N THR A 94 -7.39 -0.46 0.89
CA THR A 94 -7.52 -1.29 2.09
C THR A 94 -6.91 -2.69 1.89
N GLY A 95 -6.76 -3.44 2.98
CA GLY A 95 -6.43 -4.86 2.97
C GLY A 95 -7.56 -5.74 2.39
N GLY A 96 -7.31 -7.04 2.29
CA GLY A 96 -8.26 -8.02 1.73
C GLY A 96 -7.60 -9.01 0.76
N SER A 97 -8.15 -9.13 -0.44
CA SER A 97 -7.67 -10.00 -1.51
C SER A 97 -6.78 -9.21 -2.49
N PRO A 98 -5.45 -9.38 -2.45
CA PRO A 98 -4.56 -8.69 -3.39
C PRO A 98 -4.80 -9.14 -4.84
N GLU A 99 -5.20 -10.41 -5.03
CA GLU A 99 -5.57 -10.98 -6.34
C GLU A 99 -6.75 -10.23 -6.97
N HIS A 100 -7.81 -9.97 -6.19
CA HIS A 100 -9.00 -9.27 -6.68
C HIS A 100 -8.71 -7.80 -6.99
N LEU A 101 -7.92 -7.15 -6.12
CA LEU A 101 -7.46 -5.77 -6.33
C LEU A 101 -6.66 -5.67 -7.64
N LEU A 102 -5.70 -6.58 -7.85
CA LEU A 102 -4.91 -6.62 -9.07
C LEU A 102 -5.80 -6.82 -10.30
N GLU A 103 -6.63 -7.86 -10.35
CA GLU A 103 -7.51 -8.16 -11.49
C GLU A 103 -8.46 -7.00 -11.86
N THR A 104 -8.89 -6.26 -10.84
CA THR A 104 -9.78 -5.10 -11.00
C THR A 104 -9.04 -3.88 -11.54
N VAL A 105 -7.85 -3.58 -11.01
CA VAL A 105 -7.14 -2.31 -11.22
C VAL A 105 -6.09 -2.39 -12.33
N GLN A 106 -5.49 -3.55 -12.58
CA GLN A 106 -4.46 -3.69 -13.62
C GLN A 106 -5.01 -3.30 -15.01
N ASP A 107 -4.18 -2.60 -15.79
CA ASP A 107 -4.51 -2.12 -17.14
C ASP A 107 -5.85 -1.37 -17.22
N SER A 108 -6.21 -0.63 -16.18
CA SER A 108 -7.45 0.14 -16.10
C SER A 108 -7.20 1.63 -16.31
N LYS A 109 -8.23 2.34 -16.77
CA LYS A 109 -8.21 3.81 -16.81
C LYS A 109 -8.04 4.41 -15.42
N PHE A 110 -8.56 3.75 -14.38
CA PHE A 110 -8.36 4.16 -13.00
C PHE A 110 -6.87 4.14 -12.62
N LEU A 111 -6.14 3.05 -12.90
CA LEU A 111 -4.69 2.98 -12.64
C LEU A 111 -3.92 4.05 -13.41
N ALA A 112 -4.21 4.23 -14.70
CA ALA A 112 -3.58 5.28 -15.50
C ALA A 112 -3.82 6.68 -14.89
N THR A 113 -5.05 6.95 -14.45
CA THR A 113 -5.39 8.21 -13.77
C THR A 113 -4.61 8.37 -12.46
N LEU A 114 -4.49 7.31 -11.65
CA LEU A 114 -3.70 7.36 -10.41
C LEU A 114 -2.22 7.64 -10.68
N GLN A 115 -1.65 7.09 -11.75
CA GLN A 115 -0.25 7.35 -12.14
C GLN A 115 -0.05 8.81 -12.57
N GLU A 116 -1.00 9.39 -13.32
CA GLU A 116 -0.98 10.81 -13.68
C GLU A 116 -1.10 11.71 -12.44
N LEU A 117 -2.02 11.40 -11.53
CA LEU A 117 -2.18 12.15 -10.28
C LEU A 117 -0.95 11.99 -9.38
N PHE A 118 -0.35 10.81 -9.33
CA PHE A 118 0.89 10.54 -8.60
C PHE A 118 2.04 11.40 -9.11
N ALA A 119 2.20 11.53 -10.44
CA ALA A 119 3.19 12.44 -11.01
C ALA A 119 2.97 13.92 -10.59
N ASN A 120 1.74 14.26 -10.19
CA ASN A 120 1.33 15.59 -9.74
C ASN A 120 1.23 15.75 -8.21
N GLY A 121 1.71 14.77 -7.43
CA GLY A 121 1.83 14.89 -5.98
C GLY A 121 0.83 14.07 -5.16
N LEU A 122 -0.02 13.26 -5.80
CA LEU A 122 -0.94 12.36 -5.08
C LEU A 122 -0.16 11.37 -4.19
N ILE A 123 -0.61 11.18 -2.96
CA ILE A 123 -0.11 10.12 -2.09
C ILE A 123 -0.85 8.82 -2.37
N LEU A 124 -0.13 7.76 -2.71
CA LEU A 124 -0.69 6.41 -2.86
C LEU A 124 -0.34 5.59 -1.64
N ALA A 125 -1.35 5.10 -0.93
CA ALA A 125 -1.19 4.26 0.24
C ALA A 125 -1.90 2.92 0.07
N GLY A 126 -1.35 1.86 0.64
CA GLY A 126 -1.99 0.56 0.63
C GLY A 126 -1.65 -0.22 1.90
N SER A 127 -2.64 -0.93 2.46
CA SER A 127 -2.44 -1.83 3.60
C SER A 127 -2.56 -3.29 3.19
N SER A 128 -1.64 -4.13 3.66
CA SER A 128 -1.62 -5.58 3.41
C SER A 128 -1.80 -5.90 1.93
N ALA A 129 -2.97 -6.39 1.51
CA ALA A 129 -3.31 -6.60 0.10
C ALA A 129 -3.08 -5.38 -0.80
N GLY A 130 -3.42 -4.18 -0.33
CA GLY A 130 -3.16 -2.92 -1.03
C GLY A 130 -1.66 -2.71 -1.26
N ALA A 131 -0.85 -2.87 -0.21
CA ALA A 131 0.61 -2.73 -0.30
C ALA A 131 1.24 -3.78 -1.24
N MET A 132 0.78 -5.03 -1.15
CA MET A 132 1.23 -6.12 -2.03
C MET A 132 0.98 -5.79 -3.50
N ALA A 133 -0.24 -5.39 -3.84
CA ALA A 133 -0.60 -5.09 -5.22
C ALA A 133 0.18 -3.89 -5.79
N MET A 134 0.57 -2.91 -4.95
CA MET A 134 1.34 -1.75 -5.40
C MET A 134 2.80 -2.07 -5.78
N GLY A 135 3.36 -3.18 -5.29
CA GLY A 135 4.71 -3.63 -5.64
C GLY A 135 4.85 -4.02 -7.12
N SER A 136 6.09 -4.30 -7.54
CA SER A 136 6.38 -4.80 -8.89
C SER A 136 5.94 -6.24 -9.08
N VAL A 137 6.06 -7.04 -8.04
CA VAL A 137 5.68 -8.46 -8.01
C VAL A 137 5.00 -8.74 -6.68
N MET A 138 4.02 -9.64 -6.67
CA MET A 138 3.42 -10.15 -5.44
C MET A 138 3.22 -11.65 -5.47
N ARG A 139 3.26 -12.27 -4.27
CA ARG A 139 2.89 -13.68 -4.11
C ARG A 139 1.38 -13.79 -3.96
N ARG A 140 0.75 -14.66 -4.73
CA ARG A 140 -0.69 -14.94 -4.60
C ARG A 140 -0.98 -15.73 -3.32
N PRO A 141 -1.71 -15.18 -2.33
CA PRO A 141 -1.95 -15.88 -1.07
C PRO A 141 -2.73 -17.20 -1.24
N ARG A 142 -3.66 -17.27 -2.20
CA ARG A 142 -4.51 -18.47 -2.40
C ARG A 142 -3.94 -19.42 -3.42
N ALA A 143 -3.61 -18.90 -4.60
CA ALA A 143 -3.16 -19.72 -5.73
C ALA A 143 -1.69 -20.12 -5.64
N GLY A 144 -0.91 -19.42 -4.79
CA GLY A 144 0.54 -19.55 -4.78
C GLY A 144 1.19 -19.00 -6.05
N GLY A 145 2.52 -19.04 -6.05
CA GLY A 145 3.34 -18.47 -7.12
C GLY A 145 3.41 -16.94 -7.10
N TRP A 146 4.26 -16.43 -7.97
CA TRP A 146 4.55 -15.00 -8.13
C TRP A 146 3.88 -14.48 -9.39
N VAL A 147 3.30 -13.28 -9.30
CA VAL A 147 2.69 -12.57 -10.42
C VAL A 147 3.12 -11.12 -10.37
N ASP A 148 3.08 -10.45 -11.53
CA ASP A 148 3.31 -9.01 -11.59
C ASP A 148 2.26 -8.27 -10.76
N GLY A 149 2.70 -7.25 -10.04
CA GLY A 149 1.81 -6.32 -9.35
C GLY A 149 1.40 -5.17 -10.27
N LEU A 150 0.86 -4.10 -9.68
CA LEU A 150 0.53 -2.87 -10.39
C LEU A 150 1.79 -2.09 -10.83
N GLY A 151 2.96 -2.44 -10.30
CA GLY A 151 4.23 -1.82 -10.70
C GLY A 151 4.38 -0.36 -10.28
N LEU A 152 3.65 0.08 -9.25
CA LEU A 152 3.73 1.44 -8.72
C LEU A 152 5.04 1.67 -7.95
N VAL A 153 5.61 0.60 -7.38
CA VAL A 153 6.95 0.58 -6.79
C VAL A 153 7.81 -0.44 -7.53
N PRO A 154 8.60 -0.01 -8.53
CA PRO A 154 9.48 -0.90 -9.29
C PRO A 154 10.50 -1.58 -8.37
N GLY A 155 10.79 -2.87 -8.62
CA GLY A 155 11.83 -3.60 -7.88
C GLY A 155 11.48 -3.99 -6.44
N VAL A 156 10.27 -3.67 -5.96
CA VAL A 156 9.85 -3.90 -4.57
C VAL A 156 8.72 -4.93 -4.49
N VAL A 157 8.84 -5.82 -3.50
CA VAL A 157 7.82 -6.79 -3.09
C VAL A 157 7.47 -6.56 -1.63
N VAL A 158 6.19 -6.52 -1.29
CA VAL A 158 5.74 -6.36 0.10
C VAL A 158 5.32 -7.70 0.69
N LEU A 159 5.83 -8.00 1.88
CA LEU A 159 5.46 -9.12 2.73
C LEU A 159 4.77 -8.56 3.98
N PRO A 160 3.43 -8.40 3.97
CA PRO A 160 2.70 -7.82 5.10
C PRO A 160 2.60 -8.79 6.28
N HIS A 161 2.14 -8.29 7.42
CA HIS A 161 2.00 -9.04 8.68
C HIS A 161 3.29 -9.74 9.11
N HIS A 162 4.41 -9.05 8.91
CA HIS A 162 5.73 -9.65 9.12
C HIS A 162 6.06 -9.93 10.59
N GLU A 163 5.26 -9.38 11.53
CA GLU A 163 5.38 -9.67 12.96
C GLU A 163 5.13 -11.15 13.30
N ARG A 164 4.53 -11.90 12.36
CA ARG A 164 4.19 -13.33 12.49
C ARG A 164 5.22 -14.25 11.83
N ARG A 165 6.33 -13.70 11.36
CA ARG A 165 7.32 -14.42 10.54
C ARG A 165 8.70 -14.30 11.16
N ASP A 166 9.47 -15.38 11.09
CA ASP A 166 10.88 -15.35 11.43
C ASP A 166 11.70 -14.87 10.22
N PRO A 167 12.63 -13.91 10.38
CA PRO A 167 13.44 -13.43 9.28
C PRO A 167 14.38 -14.45 8.65
N ALA A 168 14.96 -15.37 9.43
CA ALA A 168 15.86 -16.38 8.89
C ALA A 168 15.10 -17.46 8.11
N GLU A 169 13.89 -17.83 8.53
CA GLU A 169 12.97 -18.65 7.74
C GLU A 169 12.53 -17.94 6.46
N THR A 170 12.12 -16.69 6.56
CA THR A 170 11.67 -15.90 5.41
C THR A 170 12.79 -15.73 4.37
N SER A 171 14.02 -15.42 4.80
CA SER A 171 15.16 -15.31 3.88
C SER A 171 15.42 -16.62 3.12
N ARG A 172 15.35 -17.77 3.79
CA ARG A 172 15.50 -19.09 3.15
C ARG A 172 14.41 -19.34 2.10
N GLU A 173 13.14 -19.11 2.45
CA GLU A 173 12.02 -19.27 1.51
C GLU A 173 12.15 -18.37 0.27
N LEU A 174 12.64 -17.13 0.47
CA LEU A 174 12.87 -16.20 -0.63
C LEU A 174 13.99 -16.68 -1.54
N GLN A 175 15.09 -17.19 -0.98
CA GLN A 175 16.19 -17.75 -1.78
C GLN A 175 15.77 -18.98 -2.59
N ASP A 176 14.86 -19.80 -2.06
CA ASP A 176 14.43 -21.03 -2.72
C ASP A 176 13.45 -20.78 -3.89
N SER A 177 12.62 -19.74 -3.82
CA SER A 177 11.43 -19.65 -4.67
C SER A 177 11.10 -18.26 -5.20
N ALA A 178 11.74 -17.20 -4.70
CA ALA A 178 11.38 -15.84 -5.06
C ALA A 178 12.19 -15.31 -6.25
N PRO A 179 11.60 -14.41 -7.07
CA PRO A 179 12.32 -13.80 -8.18
C PRO A 179 13.57 -13.03 -7.72
N GLY A 180 14.71 -13.27 -8.37
CA GLY A 180 15.96 -12.56 -8.06
C GLY A 180 15.93 -11.08 -8.47
N GLY A 181 16.84 -10.29 -7.90
CA GLY A 181 17.03 -8.88 -8.27
C GLY A 181 15.98 -7.92 -7.72
N LEU A 182 15.17 -8.35 -6.75
CA LEU A 182 14.14 -7.56 -6.09
C LEU A 182 14.50 -7.29 -4.62
N THR A 183 13.91 -6.23 -4.08
CA THR A 183 13.91 -5.92 -2.65
C THR A 183 12.60 -6.39 -2.03
N TYR A 184 12.67 -7.19 -0.98
CA TYR A 184 11.48 -7.62 -0.24
C TYR A 184 11.38 -6.86 1.07
N LEU A 185 10.23 -6.24 1.30
CA LEU A 185 9.92 -5.49 2.52
C LEU A 185 8.96 -6.31 3.37
N GLY A 186 9.49 -6.92 4.43
CA GLY A 186 8.69 -7.47 5.53
C GLY A 186 8.18 -6.34 6.41
N ILE A 187 6.88 -6.06 6.40
CA ILE A 187 6.30 -4.94 7.15
C ILE A 187 5.35 -5.48 8.22
N ASP A 188 5.62 -5.15 9.47
CA ASP A 188 4.75 -5.51 10.59
C ASP A 188 3.40 -4.79 10.51
N ALA A 189 2.37 -5.36 11.13
CA ALA A 189 1.07 -4.72 11.33
C ALA A 189 1.22 -3.32 11.98
N ARG A 190 0.37 -2.36 11.57
CA ARG A 190 0.38 -0.95 12.03
C ARG A 190 1.73 -0.24 11.83
N THR A 191 2.49 -0.69 10.83
CA THR A 191 3.79 -0.17 10.44
C THR A 191 3.79 0.02 8.93
N GLY A 192 4.60 0.95 8.42
CA GLY A 192 4.77 1.13 7.00
C GLY A 192 6.07 1.80 6.60
N CYS A 193 6.28 1.88 5.29
CA CYS A 193 7.35 2.64 4.66
C CYS A 193 6.69 3.79 3.90
N LEU A 194 7.06 5.04 4.22
CA LEU A 194 6.56 6.25 3.55
C LEU A 194 7.71 6.93 2.82
N GLY A 195 7.51 7.25 1.55
CA GLY A 195 8.49 8.03 0.80
C GLY A 195 8.43 7.80 -0.71
N THR A 196 9.58 7.90 -1.35
CA THR A 196 9.77 7.61 -2.77
C THR A 196 10.81 6.50 -2.91
N PRO A 197 10.92 5.87 -4.10
CA PRO A 197 12.12 5.10 -4.43
C PRO A 197 13.38 5.88 -4.02
N ASP A 198 14.36 5.18 -3.45
CA ASP A 198 15.61 5.68 -2.88
C ASP A 198 15.52 6.56 -1.62
N ASN A 199 14.33 6.89 -1.12
CA ASN A 199 14.15 7.74 0.06
C ASN A 199 12.92 7.35 0.87
N TRP A 200 13.00 6.18 1.50
CA TRP A 200 11.97 5.65 2.38
C TRP A 200 12.27 5.93 3.85
N GLN A 201 11.23 6.23 4.62
CA GLN A 201 11.28 6.26 6.08
C GLN A 201 10.28 5.26 6.66
N VAL A 202 10.69 4.55 7.71
CA VAL A 202 9.79 3.68 8.48
C VAL A 202 8.88 4.54 9.37
N VAL A 203 7.60 4.23 9.35
CA VAL A 203 6.54 4.89 10.14
C VAL A 203 5.68 3.85 10.85
N GLY A 204 5.04 4.24 11.95
CA GLY A 204 4.14 3.36 12.71
C GLY A 204 4.80 2.66 13.90
N PHE A 205 4.19 1.58 14.35
CA PHE A 205 4.43 1.00 15.69
C PHE A 205 5.52 -0.08 15.73
N GLY A 206 5.58 -0.94 14.71
CA GLY A 206 6.49 -2.08 14.64
C GLY A 206 7.74 -1.79 13.82
N LYS A 207 8.23 -2.82 13.14
CA LYS A 207 9.48 -2.79 12.37
C LYS A 207 9.25 -3.09 10.88
N VAL A 208 10.26 -2.74 10.10
CA VAL A 208 10.40 -3.15 8.69
C VAL A 208 11.66 -3.98 8.56
N THR A 209 11.55 -5.17 7.98
CA THR A 209 12.69 -6.01 7.61
C THR A 209 12.91 -5.92 6.11
N VAL A 210 14.09 -5.47 5.70
CA VAL A 210 14.49 -5.41 4.28
C VAL A 210 15.30 -6.65 3.95
N TYR A 211 14.90 -7.39 2.92
CA TYR A 211 15.64 -8.55 2.40
C TYR A 211 16.20 -8.25 1.01
N GLN A 212 17.50 -8.47 0.84
CA GLN A 212 18.23 -8.28 -0.42
C GLN A 212 19.38 -9.28 -0.51
N GLY A 213 19.53 -9.96 -1.65
CA GLY A 213 20.68 -10.84 -1.89
C GLY A 213 20.88 -11.98 -0.89
N GLY A 214 19.81 -12.42 -0.21
CA GLY A 214 19.86 -13.46 0.83
C GLY A 214 20.16 -12.94 2.25
N GLU A 215 20.54 -11.67 2.39
CA GLU A 215 20.71 -11.01 3.68
C GLU A 215 19.46 -10.21 4.07
N TRP A 216 19.37 -9.83 5.35
CA TRP A 216 18.30 -8.97 5.84
C TRP A 216 18.75 -8.00 6.92
N GLN A 217 18.06 -6.86 7.00
CA GLN A 217 18.26 -5.82 8.00
C GLN A 217 16.91 -5.38 8.57
N VAL A 218 16.88 -5.03 9.86
CA VAL A 218 15.67 -4.63 10.58
C VAL A 218 15.74 -3.15 10.94
N PHE A 219 14.67 -2.43 10.66
CA PHE A 219 14.54 -0.98 10.83
C PHE A 219 13.33 -0.66 11.71
N GLN A 220 13.46 0.37 12.53
CA GLN A 220 12.43 0.86 13.46
C GLN A 220 11.84 2.18 12.95
N ALA A 221 10.73 2.60 13.55
CA ALA A 221 10.11 3.89 13.24
C ALA A 221 11.11 5.06 13.31
N GLY A 222 11.13 5.88 12.25
CA GLY A 222 12.04 7.00 12.07
C GLY A 222 13.29 6.68 11.27
N ASP A 223 13.69 5.40 11.18
CA ASP A 223 14.85 4.98 10.39
C ASP A 223 14.62 5.20 8.90
N LYS A 224 15.72 5.43 8.18
CA LYS A 224 15.75 5.42 6.72
C LYS A 224 16.09 4.02 6.22
N LEU A 225 15.36 3.54 5.23
CA LEU A 225 15.72 2.29 4.56
C LEU A 225 16.92 2.52 3.61
N PRO A 226 17.62 1.44 3.20
CA PRO A 226 18.69 1.58 2.22
C PRO A 226 18.18 2.18 0.91
N ALA A 227 19.06 2.88 0.19
CA ALA A 227 18.78 3.38 -1.14
C ALA A 227 19.04 2.30 -2.20
N GLY A 228 18.61 2.55 -3.45
CA GLY A 228 18.76 1.65 -4.59
C GLY A 228 17.49 0.85 -4.90
N PHE A 229 16.34 1.20 -4.32
CA PHE A 229 15.02 0.62 -4.58
C PHE A 229 13.86 1.54 -4.18
#